data_AF-A0A7S0BDX5-F1
#
_entry.id   AF-A0A7S0BDX5-F1
#
_cell.length_a   1.000
_cell.length_b   1.000
_cell.length_c   1.000
_cell.angle_alpha   90.00
_cell.angle_beta   90.00
_cell.angle_gamma   90.00
#
_symmetry.space_group_name_H-M   'P 1'
#
loop_
_entity.id
_entity.type
_entity.pdbx_description
1 polymer ?
#
loop_
_entity_poly.entity_id
_entity_poly.type
_entity_poly.pdbx_seq_one_letter_code
_entity_poly.pdbx_strand_id
1 'polypeptide(L)'
;KDGSLIRQSLDIVKWSHMHASPGKGLGGRDPATWSDEIDAWDANGVQLMRFGRAVSFKVVAEDNDRVVDVVRALGIPLPGYTLKLWAGRMAMRDFNAKYAEESESASLQQAEGILAELQAFLEGQSSPYLVDGAFSYADICMVLGLHCLRPFRDHLPLGMLKPIFDVGPGLPELCARH
;
A
#
# COMPACT_ATOMS: atom_id res chain seq x y z
N LYS A 1 18.59 -15.79 -22.52
CA LYS A 1 17.87 -14.86 -21.62
C LYS A 1 18.25 -13.46 -22.08
N ASP A 2 17.29 -12.70 -22.57
CA ASP A 2 17.49 -11.48 -23.39
C ASP A 2 17.95 -10.23 -22.62
N GLY A 3 18.22 -10.32 -21.32
CA GLY A 3 18.73 -9.20 -20.52
C GLY A 3 17.73 -8.04 -20.35
N SER A 4 16.45 -8.25 -20.66
CA SER A 4 15.42 -7.24 -20.49
C SER A 4 15.19 -6.90 -19.00
N LEU A 5 15.26 -5.61 -18.66
CA LEU A 5 15.00 -5.09 -17.32
C LEU A 5 13.56 -4.59 -17.26
N ILE A 6 12.68 -5.32 -16.57
CA ILE A 6 11.30 -4.91 -16.31
C ILE A 6 11.27 -4.05 -15.05
N ARG A 7 10.64 -2.87 -15.11
CA ARG A 7 10.68 -1.87 -14.03
C ARG A 7 9.33 -1.61 -13.36
N GLN A 8 8.22 -1.91 -14.04
CA GLN A 8 6.88 -1.72 -13.48
C GLN A 8 6.44 -2.98 -12.74
N SER A 9 5.85 -2.81 -11.54
CA SER A 9 5.43 -3.94 -10.70
C SER A 9 4.41 -4.83 -11.41
N LEU A 10 3.40 -4.22 -12.04
CA LEU A 10 2.40 -4.94 -12.82
C LEU A 10 3.03 -5.79 -13.94
N ASP A 11 3.97 -5.22 -14.69
CA ASP A 11 4.67 -5.94 -15.77
C ASP A 11 5.52 -7.10 -15.24
N ILE A 12 6.14 -6.94 -14.07
CA ILE A 12 6.88 -8.01 -13.40
C ILE A 12 5.92 -9.15 -13.02
N VAL A 13 4.74 -8.84 -12.50
CA VAL A 13 3.75 -9.87 -12.15
C VAL A 13 3.21 -10.55 -13.40
N LYS A 14 2.85 -9.80 -14.44
CA LYS A 14 2.44 -10.35 -15.75
C LYS A 14 3.52 -11.28 -16.31
N TRP A 15 4.78 -10.82 -16.32
CA TRP A 15 5.93 -11.63 -16.76
C TRP A 15 6.11 -12.89 -15.91
N SER A 16 6.08 -12.76 -14.58
CA SER A 16 6.25 -13.88 -13.65
C SER A 16 5.15 -14.92 -13.84
N HIS A 17 3.93 -14.51 -14.12
CA HIS A 17 2.82 -15.43 -14.36
C HIS A 17 2.98 -16.15 -15.70
N MET A 18 3.34 -15.44 -16.78
CA MET A 18 3.62 -16.04 -18.09
C MET A 18 4.77 -17.06 -18.08
N HIS A 19 5.71 -16.93 -17.12
CA HIS A 19 6.89 -17.79 -17.01
C HIS A 19 6.83 -18.78 -15.83
N ALA A 20 5.73 -18.82 -15.09
CA ALA A 20 5.54 -19.77 -14.01
C ALA A 20 5.11 -21.15 -14.54
N SER A 21 5.40 -22.20 -13.78
CA SER A 21 4.89 -23.54 -14.10
C SER A 21 3.36 -23.55 -14.06
N PRO A 22 2.69 -24.32 -14.94
CA PRO A 22 1.23 -24.43 -14.94
C PRO A 22 0.67 -24.72 -13.53
N GLY A 23 -0.32 -23.93 -13.11
CA GLY A 23 -0.92 -24.03 -11.76
C GLY A 23 -0.15 -23.28 -10.66
N LYS A 24 0.96 -22.61 -10.96
CA LYS A 24 1.63 -21.68 -10.04
C LYS A 24 1.46 -20.26 -10.55
N GLY A 25 0.64 -19.44 -9.89
CA GLY A 25 0.37 -18.06 -10.27
C GLY A 25 -0.79 -17.48 -9.45
N LEU A 26 -1.06 -16.18 -9.60
CA LEU A 26 -2.22 -15.51 -9.01
C LEU A 26 -3.52 -16.12 -9.54
N GLY A 27 -4.12 -17.03 -8.76
CA GLY A 27 -5.44 -17.60 -9.03
C GLY A 27 -5.58 -18.42 -10.31
N GLY A 28 -4.48 -18.76 -11.01
CA GLY A 28 -4.52 -19.51 -12.27
C GLY A 28 -5.14 -18.75 -13.47
N ARG A 29 -5.30 -17.42 -13.36
CA ARG A 29 -5.86 -16.57 -14.42
C ARG A 29 -4.78 -16.06 -15.37
N ASP A 30 -5.04 -16.17 -16.67
CA ASP A 30 -4.17 -15.63 -17.71
C ASP A 30 -4.02 -14.09 -17.55
N PRO A 31 -2.80 -13.56 -17.45
CA PRO A 31 -2.54 -12.12 -17.45
C PRO A 31 -3.10 -11.39 -18.68
N ALA A 32 -3.25 -12.08 -19.81
CA ALA A 32 -3.87 -11.52 -21.01
C ALA A 32 -5.38 -11.28 -20.84
N THR A 33 -6.03 -11.91 -19.86
CA THR A 33 -7.45 -11.69 -19.52
C THR A 33 -7.63 -10.77 -18.33
N TRP A 34 -6.58 -10.09 -17.86
CA TRP A 34 -6.72 -9.10 -16.81
C TRP A 34 -7.55 -7.93 -17.34
N SER A 35 -8.63 -7.62 -16.64
CA SER A 35 -9.57 -6.57 -17.01
C SER A 35 -9.02 -5.19 -16.66
N ASP A 36 -9.58 -4.15 -17.30
CA ASP A 36 -9.35 -2.73 -16.96
C ASP A 36 -9.59 -2.45 -15.46
N GLU A 37 -10.40 -3.28 -14.81
CA GLU A 37 -10.66 -3.25 -13.36
C GLU A 37 -9.41 -3.54 -12.52
N ILE A 38 -8.53 -4.45 -12.96
CA ILE A 38 -7.25 -4.71 -12.26
C ILE A 38 -6.35 -3.48 -12.33
N ASP A 39 -6.28 -2.83 -13.49
CA ASP A 39 -5.45 -1.64 -13.69
C ASP A 39 -5.99 -0.46 -12.87
N ALA A 40 -7.32 -0.32 -12.74
CA ALA A 40 -7.94 0.67 -11.88
C ALA A 40 -7.60 0.45 -10.39
N TRP A 41 -7.73 -0.79 -9.90
CA TRP A 41 -7.38 -1.12 -8.51
C TRP A 41 -5.86 -1.02 -8.23
N ASP A 42 -5.00 -1.33 -9.20
CA ASP A 42 -3.55 -1.09 -9.08
C ASP A 42 -3.26 0.41 -8.91
N ALA A 43 -3.85 1.26 -9.75
CA ALA A 43 -3.70 2.71 -9.64
C ALA A 43 -4.17 3.24 -8.28
N ASN A 44 -5.32 2.77 -7.79
CA ASN A 44 -5.84 3.09 -6.46
C ASN A 44 -4.88 2.64 -5.35
N GLY A 45 -4.38 1.40 -5.40
CA GLY A 45 -3.41 0.88 -4.43
C GLY A 45 -2.11 1.69 -4.42
N VAL A 46 -1.59 2.05 -5.59
CA VAL A 46 -0.40 2.92 -5.73
C VAL A 46 -0.64 4.28 -5.11
N GLN A 47 -1.81 4.88 -5.31
CA GLN A 47 -2.15 6.17 -4.72
C GLN A 47 -2.20 6.10 -3.19
N LEU A 48 -2.83 5.07 -2.62
CA LEU A 48 -2.84 4.86 -1.17
C LEU A 48 -1.42 4.63 -0.61
N MET A 49 -0.58 3.87 -1.31
CA MET A 49 0.82 3.67 -0.92
C MET A 49 1.61 4.98 -0.91
N ARG A 50 1.43 5.84 -1.94
CA ARG A 50 2.10 7.14 -2.02
C ARG A 50 1.67 8.03 -0.85
N PHE A 51 0.37 8.15 -0.62
CA PHE A 51 -0.17 8.94 0.47
C PHE A 51 0.28 8.43 1.84
N GLY A 52 0.15 7.13 2.13
CA GLY A 52 0.56 6.55 3.41
C GLY A 52 2.05 6.73 3.71
N ARG A 53 2.90 6.63 2.67
CA ARG A 53 4.34 6.94 2.78
C ARG A 53 4.57 8.42 3.06
N ALA A 54 3.93 9.31 2.31
CA ALA A 54 4.07 10.76 2.48
C ALA A 54 3.72 11.19 3.91
N VAL A 55 2.58 10.71 4.43
CA VAL A 55 2.16 10.95 5.81
C VAL A 55 3.17 10.39 6.81
N SER A 56 3.64 9.16 6.61
CA SER A 56 4.65 8.56 7.49
C SER A 56 5.95 9.36 7.52
N PHE A 57 6.42 9.85 6.37
CA PHE A 57 7.63 10.68 6.28
C PHE A 57 7.43 12.05 6.92
N LYS A 58 6.26 12.66 6.75
CA LYS A 58 5.91 13.93 7.40
C LYS A 58 5.94 13.80 8.92
N VAL A 59 5.29 12.77 9.48
CA VAL A 59 5.29 12.52 10.93
C VAL A 59 6.71 12.34 11.46
N VAL A 60 7.56 11.61 10.76
CA VAL A 60 8.97 11.45 11.18
C VAL A 60 9.75 12.77 11.09
N ALA A 61 9.49 13.58 10.06
CA ALA A 61 10.17 14.85 9.89
C ALA A 61 9.79 15.85 11.01
N GLU A 62 8.54 15.83 11.45
CA GLU A 62 8.01 16.69 12.52
C GLU A 62 8.35 16.18 13.92
N ASP A 63 8.40 14.87 14.12
CA ASP A 63 8.73 14.22 15.39
C ASP A 63 9.72 13.06 15.19
N ASN A 64 11.01 13.40 15.36
CA ASN A 64 12.12 12.46 15.17
C ASN A 64 12.10 11.28 16.16
N ASP A 65 11.46 11.41 17.32
CA ASP A 65 11.40 10.29 18.27
C ASP A 65 10.41 9.22 17.80
N ARG A 66 9.41 9.60 16.99
CA ARG A 66 8.46 8.69 16.35
C ARG A 66 9.04 7.91 15.16
N VAL A 67 10.26 8.20 14.71
CA VAL A 67 10.91 7.42 13.63
C VAL A 67 11.02 5.95 13.97
N VAL A 68 11.29 5.64 15.24
CA VAL A 68 11.42 4.26 15.69
C VAL A 68 10.07 3.55 15.65
N ASP A 69 8.99 4.24 15.98
CA ASP A 69 7.64 3.68 15.97
C ASP A 69 7.14 3.47 14.55
N VAL A 70 7.37 4.43 13.64
CA VAL A 70 7.02 4.29 12.22
C VAL A 70 7.80 3.16 11.56
N VAL A 71 9.12 3.08 11.74
CA VAL A 71 9.94 1.99 11.17
C VAL A 71 9.55 0.63 11.73
N ARG A 72 9.28 0.54 13.06
CA ARG A 72 8.79 -0.70 13.67
C ARG A 72 7.42 -1.09 13.14
N ALA A 73 6.52 -0.14 12.96
CA ALA A 73 5.19 -0.39 12.40
C ALA A 73 5.28 -0.90 10.95
N LEU A 74 6.24 -0.40 10.17
CA LEU A 74 6.54 -0.87 8.80
C LEU A 74 7.29 -2.22 8.74
N GLY A 75 7.61 -2.84 9.89
CA GLY A 75 8.28 -4.14 9.93
C GLY A 75 9.74 -4.12 9.49
N ILE A 76 10.37 -2.95 9.43
CA ILE A 76 11.76 -2.81 8.99
C ILE A 76 12.70 -3.16 10.17
N PRO A 77 13.58 -4.16 10.06
CA PRO A 77 14.45 -4.60 11.13
C PRO A 77 15.70 -3.70 11.23
N LEU A 78 15.50 -2.41 11.50
CA LEU A 78 16.59 -1.47 11.75
C LEU A 78 16.74 -1.18 13.25
N PRO A 79 17.95 -1.22 13.80
CA PRO A 79 18.19 -0.78 15.17
C PRO A 79 17.77 0.69 15.34
N GLY A 80 16.88 1.00 16.29
CA GLY A 80 16.33 2.36 16.44
C GLY A 80 17.38 3.47 16.58
N TYR A 81 18.59 3.15 17.04
CA TYR A 81 19.69 4.10 17.12
C TYR A 81 20.23 4.53 15.75
N THR A 82 20.21 3.66 14.72
CA THR A 82 20.75 3.99 13.38
C THR A 82 19.89 5.03 12.66
N LEU A 83 18.59 5.02 12.94
CA LEU A 83 17.64 6.00 12.39
C LEU A 83 17.80 7.38 13.03
N LYS A 84 18.23 7.43 14.29
CA LYS A 84 18.52 8.68 15.02
C LYS A 84 19.86 9.31 14.62
N LEU A 85 20.72 8.59 13.88
CA LEU A 85 21.98 9.11 13.34
C LEU A 85 21.73 10.14 12.25
N TRP A 86 22.69 11.05 12.07
CA TRP A 86 22.61 12.15 11.10
C TRP A 86 22.32 11.71 9.66
N ALA A 87 22.87 10.57 9.23
CA ALA A 87 22.60 9.99 7.91
C ALA A 87 21.13 9.54 7.75
N GLY A 88 20.53 8.98 8.81
CA GLY A 88 19.10 8.65 8.83
C GLY A 88 18.22 9.89 8.73
N ARG A 89 18.61 10.98 9.41
CA ARG A 89 17.90 12.27 9.35
C ARG A 89 17.96 12.90 7.95
N MET A 90 19.12 12.86 7.30
CA MET A 90 19.27 13.38 5.93
C MET A 90 18.39 12.60 4.94
N ALA A 91 18.42 11.26 5.02
CA ALA A 91 17.57 10.42 4.18
C ALA A 91 16.08 10.73 4.39
N MET A 92 15.62 10.86 5.63
CA MET A 92 14.21 11.17 5.92
C MET A 92 13.82 12.57 5.46
N ARG A 93 14.73 13.55 5.52
CA ARG A 93 14.48 14.90 4.99
C ARG A 93 14.33 14.89 3.47
N ASP A 94 15.19 14.16 2.77
CA ASP A 94 15.14 14.04 1.31
C ASP A 94 13.88 13.28 0.87
N PHE A 95 13.46 12.26 1.64
CA PHE A 95 12.17 11.59 1.42
C PHE A 95 10.99 12.52 1.68
N ASN A 96 10.99 13.30 2.77
CA ASN A 96 9.92 14.26 3.03
C ASN A 96 9.79 15.30 1.92
N ALA A 97 10.92 15.82 1.43
CA ALA A 97 10.93 16.73 0.28
C ALA A 97 10.40 16.08 -1.00
N LYS A 98 10.69 14.79 -1.21
CA LYS A 98 10.19 14.02 -2.35
C LYS A 98 8.67 13.78 -2.30
N TYR A 99 8.09 13.75 -1.10
CA TYR A 99 6.68 13.38 -0.88
C TYR A 99 5.81 14.54 -0.37
N ALA A 100 6.29 15.79 -0.48
CA ALA A 100 5.64 16.94 0.14
C ALA A 100 4.23 17.20 -0.44
N GLU A 101 4.10 17.13 -1.78
CA GLU A 101 2.83 17.35 -2.50
C GLU A 101 1.83 16.21 -2.23
N GLU A 102 2.33 14.97 -2.03
CA GLU A 102 1.51 13.81 -1.72
C GLU A 102 0.97 13.78 -0.28
N SER A 103 1.36 14.74 0.57
CA SER A 103 0.84 14.91 1.94
C SER A 103 -0.22 16.02 2.07
N GLU A 104 -0.61 16.63 0.96
CA GLU A 104 -1.57 17.74 0.93
C GLU A 104 -3.04 17.28 1.09
N SER A 105 -3.92 18.23 1.38
CA SER A 105 -5.36 17.99 1.58
C SER A 105 -6.03 17.32 0.37
N ALA A 106 -5.58 17.61 -0.85
CA ALA A 106 -6.06 16.96 -2.07
C ALA A 106 -5.73 15.45 -2.08
N SER A 107 -4.52 15.08 -1.64
CA SER A 107 -4.08 13.68 -1.54
C SER A 107 -4.85 12.92 -0.45
N LEU A 108 -5.17 13.59 0.67
CA LEU A 108 -6.06 13.04 1.71
C LEU A 108 -7.48 12.78 1.15
N GLN A 109 -8.10 13.76 0.50
CA GLN A 109 -9.43 13.60 -0.09
C GLN A 109 -9.47 12.46 -1.11
N GLN A 110 -8.41 12.32 -1.92
CA GLN A 110 -8.32 11.23 -2.88
C GLN A 110 -8.18 9.87 -2.18
N ALA A 111 -7.37 9.78 -1.12
CA ALA A 111 -7.24 8.55 -0.34
C ALA A 111 -8.57 8.18 0.35
N GLU A 112 -9.29 9.15 0.92
CA GLU A 112 -10.62 8.94 1.50
C GLU A 112 -11.63 8.45 0.46
N GLY A 113 -11.61 9.03 -0.74
CA GLY A 113 -12.45 8.60 -1.86
C GLY A 113 -12.21 7.14 -2.26
N ILE A 114 -10.93 6.75 -2.38
CA ILE A 114 -10.55 5.36 -2.69
C ILE A 114 -11.00 4.40 -1.59
N LEU A 115 -10.85 4.79 -0.31
CA LEU A 115 -11.29 3.96 0.82
C LEU A 115 -12.80 3.78 0.84
N ALA A 116 -13.56 4.85 0.55
CA ALA A 116 -15.02 4.80 0.46
C ALA A 116 -15.47 3.92 -0.72
N GLU A 117 -14.82 4.02 -1.88
CA GLU A 117 -15.07 3.17 -3.05
C GLU A 117 -14.79 1.69 -2.73
N LEU A 118 -13.64 1.39 -2.11
CA LEU A 118 -13.28 0.05 -1.68
C LEU A 118 -14.31 -0.52 -0.69
N GLN A 119 -14.72 0.27 0.30
CA GLN A 119 -15.71 -0.14 1.30
C GLN A 119 -17.05 -0.47 0.62
N ALA A 120 -17.56 0.45 -0.20
CA ALA A 120 -18.83 0.25 -0.93
C ALA A 120 -18.78 -0.99 -1.83
N PHE A 121 -17.65 -1.21 -2.51
CA PHE A 121 -17.44 -2.39 -3.35
C PHE A 121 -17.51 -3.68 -2.52
N LEU A 122 -16.79 -3.76 -1.40
CA LEU A 122 -16.74 -4.94 -0.55
C LEU A 122 -18.07 -5.21 0.19
N GLU A 123 -18.88 -4.18 0.46
CA GLU A 123 -20.21 -4.34 1.05
C GLU A 123 -21.25 -4.86 0.05
N GLY A 124 -21.12 -4.49 -1.23
CA GLY A 124 -21.99 -4.96 -2.31
C GLY A 124 -21.66 -6.35 -2.86
N GLN A 125 -20.51 -6.91 -2.51
CA GLN A 125 -20.00 -8.18 -3.03
C GLN A 125 -20.26 -9.35 -2.07
N SER A 126 -20.52 -10.53 -2.63
CA SER A 126 -20.52 -11.79 -1.88
C SER A 126 -19.11 -12.40 -1.74
N SER A 127 -18.16 -11.88 -2.50
CA SER A 127 -16.76 -12.30 -2.52
C SER A 127 -15.87 -11.35 -1.71
N PRO A 128 -14.85 -11.86 -1.00
CA PRO A 128 -13.84 -11.03 -0.34
C PRO A 128 -12.76 -10.48 -1.29
N TYR A 129 -12.82 -10.82 -2.58
CA TYR A 129 -11.85 -10.44 -3.61
C TYR A 129 -12.38 -9.40 -4.57
N LEU A 130 -11.47 -8.55 -5.08
CA LEU A 130 -11.80 -7.38 -5.88
C LEU A 130 -12.24 -7.67 -7.30
N VAL A 131 -11.84 -8.80 -7.89
CA VAL A 131 -12.11 -9.08 -9.31
C VAL A 131 -12.68 -10.48 -9.47
N ASP A 132 -13.90 -10.56 -10.03
CA ASP A 132 -14.60 -11.80 -10.42
C ASP A 132 -14.61 -12.92 -9.37
N GLY A 133 -14.64 -12.57 -8.08
CA GLY A 133 -14.73 -13.59 -7.04
C GLY A 133 -13.44 -14.34 -6.72
N ALA A 134 -12.28 -13.92 -7.24
CA ALA A 134 -11.02 -14.64 -7.08
C ALA A 134 -9.83 -13.72 -6.72
N PHE A 135 -8.88 -14.27 -5.96
CA PHE A 135 -7.66 -13.55 -5.59
C PHE A 135 -6.83 -13.16 -6.83
N SER A 136 -6.45 -11.90 -6.89
CA SER A 136 -5.84 -11.26 -8.05
C SER A 136 -4.74 -10.27 -7.65
N TYR A 137 -4.07 -9.69 -8.66
CA TYR A 137 -3.09 -8.64 -8.42
C TYR A 137 -3.72 -7.36 -7.83
N ALA A 138 -4.97 -7.05 -8.15
CA ALA A 138 -5.72 -5.95 -7.56
C ALA A 138 -5.78 -6.06 -6.03
N ASP A 139 -6.03 -7.27 -5.53
CA ASP A 139 -6.08 -7.53 -4.08
C ASP A 139 -4.73 -7.25 -3.42
N ILE A 140 -3.63 -7.66 -4.06
CA ILE A 140 -2.28 -7.39 -3.56
C ILE A 140 -2.02 -5.90 -3.47
N CYS A 141 -2.32 -5.14 -4.53
CA CYS A 141 -2.05 -3.71 -4.57
C CYS A 141 -2.86 -2.94 -3.52
N MET A 142 -4.13 -3.27 -3.36
CA MET A 142 -4.97 -2.65 -2.34
C MET A 142 -4.52 -3.02 -0.94
N VAL A 143 -4.16 -4.28 -0.66
CA VAL A 143 -3.60 -4.70 0.63
C VAL A 143 -2.31 -3.93 0.94
N LEU A 144 -1.40 -3.76 -0.02
CA LEU A 144 -0.16 -2.99 0.17
C LEU A 144 -0.43 -1.50 0.42
N GLY A 145 -1.39 -0.92 -0.30
CA GLY A 145 -1.87 0.45 -0.07
C GLY A 145 -2.41 0.64 1.34
N LEU A 146 -3.32 -0.24 1.77
CA LEU A 146 -3.88 -0.24 3.12
C LEU A 146 -2.80 -0.46 4.18
N HIS A 147 -1.81 -1.30 3.92
CA HIS A 147 -0.73 -1.55 4.87
C HIS A 147 0.14 -0.29 5.09
N CYS A 148 0.29 0.56 4.08
CA CYS A 148 0.96 1.87 4.23
C CYS A 148 0.13 2.86 5.05
N LEU A 149 -1.19 2.70 5.11
CA LEU A 149 -2.09 3.50 5.93
C LEU A 149 -2.29 2.94 7.35
N ARG A 150 -2.18 1.63 7.50
CA ARG A 150 -2.32 0.95 8.79
C ARG A 150 -1.62 -0.41 8.70
N PRO A 151 -0.43 -0.55 9.28
CA PRO A 151 0.25 -1.82 9.30
C PRO A 151 -0.55 -2.86 10.08
N PHE A 152 -0.78 -4.03 9.49
CA PHE A 152 -1.45 -5.19 10.11
C PHE A 152 -0.51 -6.38 10.16
N ARG A 153 -0.55 -7.17 11.25
CA ARG A 153 0.41 -8.26 11.49
C ARG A 153 0.13 -9.55 10.71
N ASP A 154 -1.09 -9.71 10.20
CA ASP A 154 -1.56 -10.96 9.58
C ASP A 154 -1.86 -10.77 8.08
N HIS A 155 -1.53 -11.77 7.26
CA HIS A 155 -1.88 -11.82 5.83
C HIS A 155 -3.37 -12.16 5.66
N LEU A 156 -4.23 -11.20 5.97
CA LEU A 156 -5.68 -11.39 5.91
C LEU A 156 -6.21 -11.08 4.50
N PRO A 157 -7.15 -11.88 3.97
CA PRO A 157 -7.95 -11.50 2.79
C PRO A 157 -8.62 -10.14 2.99
N LEU A 158 -8.80 -9.35 1.93
CA LEU A 158 -9.38 -7.99 2.01
C LEU A 158 -10.72 -7.94 2.75
N GLY A 159 -11.62 -8.90 2.49
CA GLY A 159 -12.90 -8.99 3.22
C GLY A 159 -12.77 -9.24 4.73
N MET A 160 -11.63 -9.75 5.20
CA MET A 160 -11.31 -9.92 6.62
C MET A 160 -10.63 -8.69 7.23
N LEU A 161 -10.33 -7.67 6.41
CA LEU A 161 -9.86 -6.35 6.85
C LEU A 161 -11.01 -5.39 7.19
N LYS A 162 -12.28 -5.84 7.17
CA LYS A 162 -13.44 -5.07 7.69
C LYS A 162 -13.19 -4.36 9.03
N PRO A 163 -12.47 -4.94 10.01
CA PRO A 163 -12.14 -4.25 11.27
C PRO A 163 -11.20 -3.04 11.12
N ILE A 164 -10.51 -2.86 9.97
CA ILE A 164 -9.67 -1.68 9.72
C ILE A 164 -10.52 -0.40 9.63
N PHE A 165 -11.75 -0.52 9.13
CA PHE A 165 -12.72 0.58 9.02
C PHE A 165 -13.45 0.86 10.34
N ASP A 166 -13.53 -0.12 11.26
CA ASP A 166 -14.35 -0.04 12.48
C ASP A 166 -13.55 0.16 13.80
N VAL A 167 -12.22 -0.04 13.82
CA VAL A 167 -11.45 -0.06 15.08
C VAL A 167 -10.45 1.10 15.16
N GLY A 168 -10.96 2.30 15.40
CA GLY A 168 -10.26 3.48 15.93
C GLY A 168 -8.98 3.97 15.20
N PRO A 169 -8.30 4.98 15.77
CA PRO A 169 -6.99 5.49 15.39
C PRO A 169 -6.35 5.22 14.02
N GLY A 170 -6.92 5.44 12.84
CA GLY A 170 -6.16 5.32 11.58
C GLY A 170 -4.91 6.23 11.59
N LEU A 171 -3.87 5.98 10.76
CA LEU A 171 -2.79 6.98 10.58
C LEU A 171 -3.32 8.40 10.35
N PRO A 172 -4.43 8.61 9.59
CA PRO A 172 -5.06 9.93 9.48
C PRO A 172 -5.46 10.54 10.83
N GLU A 173 -5.93 9.77 11.78
CA GLU A 173 -6.33 10.24 13.12
C GLU A 173 -5.15 10.37 14.10
N LEU A 174 -4.05 9.64 13.87
CA LEU A 174 -2.75 9.90 14.51
C LEU A 174 -2.09 11.18 14.00
N CYS A 175 -2.47 11.64 12.81
CA CYS A 175 -2.03 12.88 12.19
C CYS A 175 -2.97 14.06 12.46
N ALA A 176 -4.29 13.84 12.54
CA ALA A 176 -5.31 14.87 12.78
C ALA A 176 -5.38 15.37 14.24
N ARG A 177 -4.62 14.78 15.17
CA ARG A 177 -4.49 15.30 16.53
C ARG A 177 -3.55 16.52 16.63
N HIS A 178 -3.01 17.01 15.52
CA HIS A 178 -2.13 18.18 15.44
C HIS A 178 -2.40 19.03 14.20
#